data_AF-A0A2P7EAG0-F1
#
_entry.id   AF-A0A2P7EAG0-F1
#
_cell.length_a   1.000
_cell.length_b   1.000
_cell.length_c   1.000
_cell.angle_alpha   90.00
_cell.angle_beta   90.00
_cell.angle_gamma   90.00
#
_symmetry.space_group_name_H-M   'P 1'
#
loop_
_entity.id
_entity.type
_entity.pdbx_description
1 polymer ?
#
loop_
_entity_poly.entity_id
_entity_poly.type
_entity_poly.pdbx_seq_one_letter_code
_entity_poly.pdbx_strand_id
1 'polypeptide(L)'
;MDITVGRDAGTIYASSTNALTATAATSGSITGADTSSAVINQFAVGTKDAKIVIGNDGNLTNVATTTGNARATNVGDSVDTDLSSATLSLDVRGLSELVDASDVTIGADGNVQSQAQASGSAFAQNVNGSSGGGVTTTAGAYALGNLDVYGTSLANSGADITIGQSGNITGLAIVGTLNAGVLGNQVSVTSTTTEGTSFADGTVDTAGIKGTHDGTHTDTTPGTDQSLLTAGPLDGDVIGQSITGMAVLANTIGSSNADDASSSMVANIAGLQNVDILGGQVGTNLIKGTSTGDFDSTAISIAGDSTAVGTVTGYGIFSATPQTGDIVTSGNIQAISNLLNTVVASSVAGTATATATTTAVG
;
A
#
# COMPACT_ATOMS: atom_id res chain seq x y z
N MET A 1 5.73 -21.77 -11.27
CA MET A 1 6.64 -21.94 -12.44
C MET A 1 8.02 -22.18 -11.88
N ASP A 2 8.71 -23.25 -12.26
CA ASP A 2 10.04 -23.50 -11.69
C ASP A 2 11.10 -22.88 -12.59
N ILE A 3 11.92 -21.99 -12.04
CA ILE A 3 13.02 -21.32 -12.73
C ILE A 3 14.32 -21.80 -12.12
N THR A 4 15.17 -22.44 -12.92
CA THR A 4 16.52 -22.83 -12.51
C THR A 4 17.54 -22.19 -13.43
N VAL A 5 18.45 -21.42 -12.84
CA VAL A 5 19.62 -20.85 -13.53
C VAL A 5 20.84 -21.69 -13.17
N GLY A 6 21.71 -21.92 -14.15
CA GLY A 6 22.85 -22.84 -14.05
C GLY A 6 23.85 -22.49 -12.94
N ARG A 7 24.88 -23.33 -12.83
CA ARG A 7 25.82 -23.37 -11.69
C ARG A 7 26.66 -22.11 -11.46
N ASP A 8 26.83 -21.26 -12.49
CA ASP A 8 27.65 -20.05 -12.45
C ASP A 8 26.80 -18.80 -12.18
N ALA A 9 27.44 -17.61 -12.09
CA ALA A 9 26.82 -16.31 -11.89
C ALA A 9 25.55 -16.10 -12.74
N GLY A 10 24.38 -16.24 -12.11
CA GLY A 10 23.07 -16.12 -12.75
C GLY A 10 22.38 -14.83 -12.36
N THR A 11 21.65 -14.18 -13.28
CA THR A 11 20.76 -13.07 -12.92
C THR A 11 19.39 -13.31 -13.51
N ILE A 12 18.37 -13.31 -12.64
CA ILE A 12 16.98 -13.28 -13.05
C ILE A 12 16.49 -11.86 -12.86
N TYR A 13 15.99 -11.26 -13.94
CA TYR A 13 15.31 -9.98 -13.92
C TYR A 13 13.87 -10.18 -14.39
N ALA A 14 12.91 -9.85 -13.54
CA ALA A 14 11.50 -9.90 -13.87
C ALA A 14 10.85 -8.54 -13.56
N SER A 15 10.04 -8.05 -14.50
CA SER A 15 9.41 -6.75 -14.35
C SER A 15 7.97 -6.73 -14.86
N SER A 16 7.10 -6.02 -14.15
CA SER A 16 5.75 -5.67 -14.59
C SER A 16 5.56 -4.16 -14.51
N THR A 17 5.02 -3.55 -15.56
CA THR A 17 4.75 -2.11 -15.60
C THR A 17 3.39 -1.86 -16.21
N ASN A 18 2.50 -1.21 -15.45
CA ASN A 18 1.14 -0.90 -15.87
C ASN A 18 0.88 0.62 -15.77
N ALA A 19 0.24 1.18 -16.80
CA ALA A 19 -0.28 2.54 -16.79
C ALA A 19 -1.75 2.49 -17.21
N LEU A 20 -2.63 2.83 -16.27
CA LEU A 20 -4.08 2.66 -16.39
C LEU A 20 -4.78 4.00 -16.26
N THR A 21 -5.78 4.22 -17.10
CA THR A 21 -6.65 5.41 -17.02
C THR A 21 -8.09 4.96 -17.24
N ALA A 22 -8.94 5.25 -16.27
CA ALA A 22 -10.38 5.08 -16.38
C ALA A 22 -11.02 6.46 -16.29
N THR A 23 -11.85 6.81 -17.27
CA THR A 23 -12.57 8.09 -17.27
C THR A 23 -14.02 7.84 -17.57
N ALA A 24 -14.89 8.35 -16.70
CA ALA A 24 -16.33 8.35 -16.89
C ALA A 24 -16.84 9.78 -16.73
N ALA A 25 -17.73 10.19 -17.63
CA ALA A 25 -18.36 11.48 -17.54
C ALA A 25 -19.82 11.39 -17.95
N THR A 26 -20.69 12.08 -17.23
CA THR A 26 -22.10 12.26 -17.56
C THR A 26 -22.45 13.73 -17.48
N SER A 27 -23.36 14.15 -18.37
CA SER A 27 -23.99 15.46 -18.33
C SER A 27 -25.48 15.18 -18.38
N GLY A 28 -26.16 15.48 -17.30
CA GLY A 28 -27.50 15.00 -17.04
C GLY A 28 -28.61 15.63 -17.87
N SER A 29 -29.71 14.88 -17.97
CA SER A 29 -31.01 15.32 -18.51
C SER A 29 -31.92 15.74 -17.38
N ILE A 30 -33.00 16.48 -17.66
CA ILE A 30 -33.91 17.04 -16.63
C ILE A 30 -34.69 15.96 -15.82
N THR A 31 -34.43 14.68 -16.10
CA THR A 31 -35.14 13.54 -15.51
C THR A 31 -34.28 12.28 -15.53
N GLY A 32 -34.06 11.69 -14.35
CA GLY A 32 -33.47 10.38 -14.15
C GLY A 32 -32.04 10.47 -13.60
N ALA A 33 -31.72 9.63 -12.62
CA ALA A 33 -30.42 9.64 -11.96
C ALA A 33 -29.24 9.48 -12.95
N ASP A 34 -28.31 10.44 -12.96
CA ASP A 34 -27.08 10.31 -13.73
C ASP A 34 -25.95 9.75 -12.86
N THR A 35 -25.20 8.80 -13.42
CA THR A 35 -24.10 8.12 -12.73
C THR A 35 -22.88 8.05 -13.61
N SER A 36 -21.78 8.63 -13.12
CA SER A 36 -20.45 8.43 -13.70
C SER A 36 -19.61 7.53 -12.79
N SER A 37 -19.04 6.45 -13.35
CA SER A 37 -18.23 5.50 -12.58
C SER A 37 -16.96 5.14 -13.32
N ALA A 38 -15.81 5.45 -12.72
CA ALA A 38 -14.48 5.10 -13.22
C ALA A 38 -13.80 4.18 -12.22
N VAL A 39 -13.50 2.95 -12.65
CA VAL A 39 -12.91 1.92 -11.78
C VAL A 39 -11.62 1.40 -12.39
N ILE A 40 -10.56 1.43 -11.59
CA ILE A 40 -9.32 0.71 -11.84
C ILE A 40 -9.18 -0.34 -10.75
N ASN A 41 -9.05 -1.60 -11.15
CA ASN A 41 -8.68 -2.69 -10.28
C ASN A 41 -7.55 -3.47 -10.95
N GLN A 42 -6.35 -3.43 -10.37
CA GLN A 42 -5.16 -4.05 -10.96
C GLN A 42 -4.36 -4.81 -9.92
N PHE A 43 -4.01 -6.04 -10.28
CA PHE A 43 -2.98 -6.83 -9.62
C PHE A 43 -1.74 -6.86 -10.51
N ALA A 44 -0.58 -6.47 -9.97
CA ALA A 44 0.68 -6.44 -10.69
C ALA A 44 1.79 -7.09 -9.87
N VAL A 45 2.57 -7.94 -10.53
CA VAL A 45 3.64 -8.70 -9.87
C VAL A 45 4.86 -8.80 -10.78
N GLY A 46 6.06 -8.63 -10.22
CA GLY A 46 7.30 -8.87 -10.95
C GLY A 46 7.51 -10.36 -11.19
N THR A 47 7.55 -11.13 -10.10
CA THR A 47 7.60 -12.61 -10.12
C THR A 47 6.53 -13.20 -9.20
N LYS A 48 5.80 -14.21 -9.71
CA LYS A 48 4.69 -14.87 -9.00
C LYS A 48 4.84 -16.38 -8.95
N ASP A 49 4.68 -16.95 -7.76
CA ASP A 49 4.52 -18.39 -7.50
C ASP A 49 5.57 -19.24 -8.23
N ALA A 50 6.83 -18.86 -8.03
CA ALA A 50 7.95 -19.49 -8.70
C ALA A 50 8.92 -20.06 -7.68
N LYS A 51 9.19 -21.36 -7.79
CA LYS A 51 10.40 -21.92 -7.20
C LYS A 51 11.59 -21.42 -8.01
N ILE A 52 12.44 -20.61 -7.39
CA ILE A 52 13.60 -20.01 -8.04
C ILE A 52 14.85 -20.63 -7.44
N VAL A 53 15.66 -21.26 -8.29
CA VAL A 53 16.97 -21.77 -7.91
C VAL A 53 18.01 -21.12 -8.80
N ILE A 54 18.90 -20.32 -8.20
CA ILE A 54 20.08 -19.75 -8.87
C ILE A 54 21.31 -20.51 -8.36
N GLY A 55 22.29 -20.75 -9.25
CA GLY A 55 23.52 -21.48 -8.94
C GLY A 55 24.41 -20.83 -7.89
N ASN A 56 25.73 -21.06 -7.96
CA ASN A 56 26.64 -20.65 -6.89
C ASN A 56 26.59 -19.16 -6.62
N ASP A 57 26.60 -18.33 -7.65
CA ASP A 57 26.54 -16.88 -7.47
C ASP A 57 25.32 -16.35 -8.22
N GLY A 58 24.56 -15.40 -7.68
CA GLY A 58 23.53 -14.79 -8.50
C GLY A 58 22.61 -13.78 -7.86
N ASN A 59 21.85 -13.10 -8.73
CA ASN A 59 20.94 -12.04 -8.32
C ASN A 59 19.53 -12.31 -8.83
N LEU A 60 18.55 -12.14 -7.95
CA LEU A 60 17.15 -12.05 -8.32
C LEU A 60 16.72 -10.58 -8.18
N THR A 61 16.23 -10.00 -9.26
CA THR A 61 15.66 -8.66 -9.26
C THR A 61 14.24 -8.69 -9.78
N ASN A 62 13.29 -8.35 -8.93
CA ASN A 62 11.87 -8.31 -9.27
C ASN A 62 11.32 -6.90 -9.10
N VAL A 63 10.67 -6.36 -10.12
CA VAL A 63 10.14 -5.01 -10.10
C VAL A 63 8.68 -5.00 -10.56
N ALA A 64 7.79 -4.43 -9.77
CA ALA A 64 6.43 -4.14 -10.21
C ALA A 64 6.13 -2.66 -10.04
N THR A 65 5.60 -2.03 -11.09
CA THR A 65 5.20 -0.63 -11.07
C THR A 65 3.82 -0.48 -11.68
N THR A 66 2.87 0.11 -10.94
CA THR A 66 1.54 0.40 -11.47
C THR A 66 1.17 1.85 -11.20
N THR A 67 0.73 2.54 -12.24
CA THR A 67 0.14 3.88 -12.12
C THR A 67 -1.30 3.83 -12.59
N GLY A 68 -2.25 4.26 -11.75
CA GLY A 68 -3.67 4.26 -12.09
C GLY A 68 -4.32 5.62 -11.86
N ASN A 69 -5.04 6.13 -12.87
CA ASN A 69 -5.82 7.36 -12.76
C ASN A 69 -7.29 7.08 -13.05
N ALA A 70 -8.12 7.02 -12.00
CA ALA A 70 -9.56 6.89 -12.10
C ALA A 70 -10.22 8.26 -11.96
N ARG A 71 -11.00 8.68 -12.96
CA ARG A 71 -11.67 9.98 -12.98
C ARG A 71 -13.15 9.84 -13.33
N ALA A 72 -14.02 10.25 -12.42
CA ALA A 72 -15.46 10.30 -12.62
C ALA A 72 -15.96 11.74 -12.44
N THR A 73 -16.70 12.24 -13.43
CA THR A 73 -17.30 13.58 -13.38
C THR A 73 -18.76 13.53 -13.79
N ASN A 74 -19.66 14.00 -12.93
CA ASN A 74 -21.05 14.22 -13.28
C ASN A 74 -21.37 15.71 -13.21
N VAL A 75 -22.11 16.19 -14.21
CA VAL A 75 -22.73 17.51 -14.24
C VAL A 75 -24.22 17.29 -14.39
N GLY A 76 -24.92 17.24 -13.26
CA GLY A 76 -26.34 16.95 -13.20
C GLY A 76 -27.20 18.20 -13.06
N ASP A 77 -28.44 18.00 -12.63
CA ASP A 77 -29.38 19.06 -12.34
C ASP A 77 -29.87 19.02 -10.88
N SER A 78 -30.68 19.99 -10.48
CA SER A 78 -31.14 20.10 -9.09
C SER A 78 -32.39 19.27 -8.78
N VAL A 79 -32.80 18.37 -9.68
CA VAL A 79 -34.14 17.76 -9.70
C VAL A 79 -34.09 16.26 -9.38
N ASP A 80 -32.95 15.60 -9.58
CA ASP A 80 -32.76 14.19 -9.24
C ASP A 80 -31.41 13.88 -8.55
N THR A 81 -31.07 12.58 -8.48
CA THR A 81 -29.93 12.06 -7.72
C THR A 81 -28.76 11.79 -8.65
N ASP A 82 -27.73 12.60 -8.50
CA ASP A 82 -26.50 12.49 -9.27
C ASP A 82 -25.38 11.83 -8.47
N LEU A 83 -24.63 10.92 -9.09
CA LEU A 83 -23.49 10.26 -8.47
C LEU A 83 -22.25 10.27 -9.36
N SER A 84 -21.11 10.61 -8.76
CA SER A 84 -19.79 10.39 -9.35
C SER A 84 -18.96 9.48 -8.46
N SER A 85 -18.42 8.41 -9.03
CA SER A 85 -17.63 7.42 -8.29
C SER A 85 -16.31 7.13 -9.00
N ALA A 86 -15.19 7.40 -8.32
CA ALA A 86 -13.86 7.07 -8.80
C ALA A 86 -13.19 6.09 -7.83
N THR A 87 -12.82 4.91 -8.34
CA THR A 87 -12.17 3.87 -7.54
C THR A 87 -10.83 3.50 -8.13
N LEU A 88 -9.79 3.56 -7.30
CA LEU A 88 -8.44 3.09 -7.58
C LEU A 88 -8.11 1.96 -6.60
N SER A 89 -8.02 0.73 -7.10
CA SER A 89 -7.58 -0.44 -6.32
C SER A 89 -6.34 -1.03 -6.97
N LEU A 90 -5.19 -0.95 -6.29
CA LEU A 90 -3.90 -1.43 -6.79
C LEU A 90 -3.29 -2.41 -5.79
N ASP A 91 -3.06 -3.66 -6.22
CA ASP A 91 -2.23 -4.63 -5.49
C ASP A 91 -0.94 -4.84 -6.30
N VAL A 92 0.18 -4.38 -5.75
CA VAL A 92 1.48 -4.34 -6.45
C VAL A 92 2.54 -5.04 -5.61
N ARG A 93 3.17 -6.07 -6.19
CA ARG A 93 4.19 -6.87 -5.50
C ARG A 93 5.44 -7.02 -6.34
N GLY A 94 6.63 -6.79 -5.79
CA GLY A 94 7.85 -7.10 -6.54
C GLY A 94 7.95 -8.62 -6.74
N LEU A 95 7.97 -9.34 -5.63
CA LEU A 95 7.99 -10.80 -5.53
C LEU A 95 6.74 -11.24 -4.75
N SER A 96 6.03 -12.24 -5.25
CA SER A 96 4.87 -12.83 -4.59
C SER A 96 4.97 -14.35 -4.60
N GLU A 97 4.95 -14.96 -3.44
CA GLU A 97 5.01 -16.42 -3.26
C GLU A 97 3.77 -16.88 -2.48
N LEU A 98 2.82 -17.53 -3.16
CA LEU A 98 1.50 -17.87 -2.60
C LEU A 98 1.30 -19.36 -2.31
N VAL A 99 2.22 -20.24 -2.73
CA VAL A 99 2.06 -21.71 -2.63
C VAL A 99 3.20 -22.35 -1.85
N ASP A 100 2.92 -23.46 -1.14
CA ASP A 100 3.79 -24.22 -0.21
C ASP A 100 5.10 -24.82 -0.80
N ALA A 101 5.60 -24.29 -1.92
CA ALA A 101 6.85 -24.73 -2.55
C ALA A 101 7.52 -23.63 -3.40
N SER A 102 7.07 -22.38 -3.28
CA SER A 102 7.72 -21.25 -3.94
C SER A 102 8.82 -20.72 -3.03
N ASP A 103 10.00 -21.32 -3.17
CA ASP A 103 11.20 -20.85 -2.46
C ASP A 103 12.11 -20.12 -3.43
N VAL A 104 12.79 -19.09 -2.93
CA VAL A 104 13.99 -18.54 -3.58
C VAL A 104 15.23 -19.13 -2.93
N THR A 105 16.04 -19.85 -3.69
CA THR A 105 17.34 -20.33 -3.27
C THR A 105 18.43 -19.77 -4.18
N ILE A 106 19.41 -19.09 -3.59
CA ILE A 106 20.68 -18.71 -4.23
C ILE A 106 21.80 -19.52 -3.57
N GLY A 107 22.71 -20.07 -4.36
CA GLY A 107 23.73 -21.02 -3.92
C GLY A 107 24.66 -20.51 -2.81
N ALA A 108 25.86 -20.06 -3.17
CA ALA A 108 26.82 -19.48 -2.24
C ALA A 108 26.52 -17.99 -2.04
N ASP A 109 26.73 -17.16 -3.06
CA ASP A 109 26.73 -15.72 -2.91
C ASP A 109 25.67 -15.03 -3.78
N GLY A 110 25.03 -13.96 -3.31
CA GLY A 110 24.05 -13.29 -4.15
C GLY A 110 23.16 -12.26 -3.52
N ASN A 111 22.16 -11.79 -4.27
CA ASN A 111 21.19 -10.84 -3.72
C ASN A 111 19.78 -11.12 -4.22
N VAL A 112 18.80 -10.89 -3.36
CA VAL A 112 17.39 -10.77 -3.73
C VAL A 112 16.98 -9.32 -3.56
N GLN A 113 16.62 -8.67 -4.66
CA GLN A 113 16.10 -7.32 -4.66
C GLN A 113 14.69 -7.32 -5.21
N SER A 114 13.74 -6.86 -4.42
CA SER A 114 12.34 -6.82 -4.82
C SER A 114 11.75 -5.45 -4.57
N GLN A 115 11.14 -4.88 -5.62
CA GLN A 115 10.60 -3.54 -5.59
C GLN A 115 9.16 -3.53 -6.08
N ALA A 116 8.28 -2.87 -5.34
CA ALA A 116 6.92 -2.56 -5.74
C ALA A 116 6.67 -1.05 -5.65
N GLN A 117 6.01 -0.50 -6.67
CA GLN A 117 5.56 0.89 -6.67
C GLN A 117 4.13 0.99 -7.18
N ALA A 118 3.26 1.65 -6.41
CA ALA A 118 1.94 2.05 -6.85
C ALA A 118 1.81 3.58 -6.80
N SER A 119 1.23 4.19 -7.83
CA SER A 119 1.00 5.64 -7.87
C SER A 119 -0.28 6.01 -8.63
N GLY A 120 -0.66 7.28 -8.58
CA GLY A 120 -1.75 7.84 -9.38
C GLY A 120 -2.82 8.52 -8.55
N SER A 121 -4.07 8.45 -9.00
CA SER A 121 -5.19 9.19 -8.39
C SER A 121 -6.56 8.55 -8.58
N ALA A 122 -7.45 8.80 -7.62
CA ALA A 122 -8.89 8.64 -7.75
C ALA A 122 -9.55 10.02 -7.59
N PHE A 123 -10.23 10.50 -8.63
CA PHE A 123 -10.88 11.82 -8.63
C PHE A 123 -12.35 11.69 -9.00
N ALA A 124 -13.23 11.99 -8.04
CA ALA A 124 -14.66 12.08 -8.25
C ALA A 124 -15.12 13.54 -8.11
N GLN A 125 -15.92 14.01 -9.06
CA GLN A 125 -16.50 15.34 -9.00
C GLN A 125 -17.96 15.30 -9.41
N ASN A 126 -18.82 15.90 -8.59
CA ASN A 126 -20.21 16.09 -8.93
C ASN A 126 -20.60 17.57 -8.89
N VAL A 127 -21.29 18.04 -9.92
CA VAL A 127 -21.78 19.41 -10.06
C VAL A 127 -23.29 19.32 -10.25
N ASN A 128 -24.05 19.78 -9.25
CA ASN A 128 -25.49 19.56 -9.03
C ASN A 128 -25.90 18.10 -8.76
N GLY A 129 -26.53 17.91 -7.61
CA GLY A 129 -27.36 16.78 -7.24
C GLY A 129 -28.27 17.26 -6.11
N SER A 130 -29.59 17.12 -6.27
CA SER A 130 -30.54 17.66 -5.30
C SER A 130 -30.39 16.99 -3.93
N SER A 131 -30.23 17.77 -2.85
CA SER A 131 -30.40 17.28 -1.48
C SER A 131 -31.90 17.16 -1.18
N GLY A 132 -32.53 16.13 -1.74
CA GLY A 132 -33.86 15.67 -1.32
C GLY A 132 -33.84 15.09 0.10
N GLY A 133 -33.51 15.90 1.11
CA GLY A 133 -33.88 15.74 2.51
C GLY A 133 -33.52 14.43 3.23
N GLY A 134 -32.56 13.64 2.75
CA GLY A 134 -32.23 12.35 3.36
C GLY A 134 -30.77 11.98 3.18
N VAL A 135 -30.09 11.79 4.31
CA VAL A 135 -28.78 11.14 4.42
C VAL A 135 -28.85 9.77 3.73
N THR A 136 -28.57 9.71 2.44
CA THR A 136 -28.45 8.48 1.68
C THR A 136 -27.25 8.62 0.76
N THR A 137 -26.36 7.63 0.80
CA THR A 137 -25.08 7.53 0.07
C THR A 137 -25.23 7.46 -1.46
N THR A 138 -26.35 7.92 -2.00
CA THR A 138 -26.78 7.77 -3.39
C THR A 138 -26.73 9.07 -4.20
N ALA A 139 -26.41 10.21 -3.58
CA ALA A 139 -26.17 11.47 -4.29
C ALA A 139 -24.87 12.16 -3.79
N GLY A 140 -24.04 12.62 -4.72
CA GLY A 140 -22.78 13.31 -4.43
C GLY A 140 -21.57 12.76 -5.17
N ALA A 141 -20.39 12.87 -4.55
CA ALA A 141 -19.14 12.36 -5.11
C ALA A 141 -18.47 11.39 -4.13
N TYR A 142 -17.94 10.29 -4.66
CA TYR A 142 -17.27 9.24 -3.91
C TYR A 142 -15.94 8.90 -4.56
N ALA A 143 -14.84 9.08 -3.82
CA ALA A 143 -13.51 8.67 -4.25
C ALA A 143 -12.95 7.61 -3.30
N LEU A 144 -12.41 6.53 -3.85
CA LEU A 144 -11.79 5.44 -3.10
C LEU A 144 -10.41 5.14 -3.66
N GLY A 145 -9.40 5.11 -2.79
CA GLY A 145 -8.07 4.59 -3.10
C GLY A 145 -7.72 3.47 -2.14
N ASN A 146 -7.58 2.23 -2.64
CA ASN A 146 -7.12 1.08 -1.89
C ASN A 146 -5.82 0.55 -2.49
N LEU A 147 -4.73 0.61 -1.72
CA LEU A 147 -3.40 0.23 -2.21
C LEU A 147 -2.72 -0.77 -1.29
N ASP A 148 -2.48 -1.96 -1.83
CA ASP A 148 -1.66 -3.00 -1.22
C ASP A 148 -0.33 -3.05 -1.95
N VAL A 149 0.77 -2.68 -1.29
CA VAL A 149 2.09 -2.58 -1.95
C VAL A 149 3.18 -3.26 -1.15
N TYR A 150 3.74 -4.33 -1.67
CA TYR A 150 4.78 -5.10 -0.99
C TYR A 150 6.01 -5.27 -1.86
N GLY A 151 7.19 -4.89 -1.36
CA GLY A 151 8.44 -5.18 -2.06
C GLY A 151 8.54 -6.69 -2.28
N THR A 152 8.50 -7.45 -1.19
CA THR A 152 8.38 -8.91 -1.19
C THR A 152 7.14 -9.32 -0.39
N SER A 153 6.36 -10.27 -0.91
CA SER A 153 5.22 -10.88 -0.22
C SER A 153 5.37 -12.40 -0.22
N LEU A 154 5.66 -12.96 0.95
CA LEU A 154 5.73 -14.40 1.22
C LEU A 154 4.40 -14.76 1.89
N ALA A 155 3.43 -15.16 1.07
CA ALA A 155 2.05 -15.34 1.50
C ALA A 155 1.80 -16.71 2.18
N ASN A 156 2.86 -17.49 2.39
CA ASN A 156 2.84 -18.82 2.99
C ASN A 156 4.00 -18.95 4.00
N SER A 157 3.78 -19.64 5.12
CA SER A 157 4.82 -19.86 6.14
C SER A 157 5.99 -20.70 5.63
N GLY A 158 5.77 -21.55 4.62
CA GLY A 158 6.84 -22.31 3.96
C GLY A 158 7.43 -21.64 2.72
N ALA A 159 7.09 -20.38 2.42
CA ALA A 159 7.71 -19.63 1.33
C ALA A 159 8.94 -18.89 1.85
N ASP A 160 10.12 -19.41 1.55
CA ASP A 160 11.40 -18.95 2.12
C ASP A 160 12.32 -18.29 1.10
N ILE A 161 13.19 -17.41 1.59
CA ILE A 161 14.32 -16.89 0.82
C ILE A 161 15.61 -17.32 1.49
N THR A 162 16.44 -18.07 0.77
CA THR A 162 17.74 -18.57 1.26
C THR A 162 18.89 -18.19 0.34
N ILE A 163 19.93 -17.60 0.93
CA ILE A 163 21.25 -17.39 0.33
C ILE A 163 22.27 -18.14 1.17
N GLY A 164 23.05 -19.04 0.57
CA GLY A 164 23.79 -20.05 1.36
C GLY A 164 25.05 -19.55 2.10
N GLN A 165 25.77 -18.55 1.60
CA GLN A 165 27.02 -18.05 2.22
C GLN A 165 27.00 -16.56 2.48
N SER A 166 26.98 -15.71 1.44
CA SER A 166 26.96 -14.24 1.60
C SER A 166 25.95 -13.58 0.67
N GLY A 167 25.19 -12.61 1.18
CA GLY A 167 24.25 -11.92 0.32
C GLY A 167 23.11 -11.21 1.01
N ASN A 168 22.48 -10.29 0.29
CA ASN A 168 21.47 -9.40 0.85
C ASN A 168 20.07 -9.73 0.34
N ILE A 169 19.08 -9.57 1.23
CA ILE A 169 17.66 -9.62 0.89
C ILE A 169 17.10 -8.21 1.10
N THR A 170 16.62 -7.58 0.03
CA THR A 170 16.07 -6.23 0.05
C THR A 170 14.66 -6.20 -0.52
N GLY A 171 13.71 -5.70 0.26
CA GLY A 171 12.34 -5.42 -0.16
C GLY A 171 12.02 -3.94 -0.05
N LEU A 172 11.55 -3.33 -1.14
CA LEU A 172 11.16 -1.93 -1.21
C LEU A 172 9.73 -1.78 -1.70
N ALA A 173 8.86 -1.20 -0.87
CA ALA A 173 7.51 -0.80 -1.25
C ALA A 173 7.39 0.73 -1.32
N ILE A 174 6.78 1.24 -2.39
CA ILE A 174 6.57 2.67 -2.62
C ILE A 174 5.10 2.93 -2.96
N VAL A 175 4.44 3.80 -2.21
CA VAL A 175 3.14 4.37 -2.57
C VAL A 175 3.32 5.84 -2.85
N GLY A 176 3.04 6.25 -4.09
CA GLY A 176 3.35 7.57 -4.62
C GLY A 176 4.55 7.54 -5.59
N THR A 177 5.23 8.68 -5.73
CA THR A 177 6.42 8.80 -6.59
C THR A 177 7.59 9.36 -5.80
N LEU A 178 8.78 8.80 -5.99
CA LEU A 178 9.99 9.31 -5.38
C LEU A 178 10.62 10.44 -6.22
N ASN A 179 11.15 11.46 -5.55
CA ASN A 179 12.03 12.46 -6.13
C ASN A 179 13.34 12.45 -5.34
N ALA A 180 14.46 12.11 -5.98
CA ALA A 180 15.77 12.00 -5.33
C ALA A 180 15.81 11.09 -4.07
N GLY A 181 15.02 10.01 -4.06
CA GLY A 181 15.01 9.03 -2.97
C GLY A 181 14.11 9.39 -1.78
N VAL A 182 13.40 10.53 -1.84
CA VAL A 182 12.35 10.89 -0.88
C VAL A 182 10.99 10.90 -1.58
N LEU A 183 9.91 10.78 -0.82
CA LEU A 183 8.56 10.90 -1.35
C LEU A 183 8.38 12.29 -1.97
N GLY A 184 8.16 12.32 -3.29
CA GLY A 184 7.97 13.54 -4.08
C GLY A 184 6.50 13.88 -4.29
N ASN A 185 5.67 12.89 -4.64
CA ASN A 185 4.22 13.05 -4.75
C ASN A 185 3.50 11.90 -4.07
N GLN A 186 2.44 12.23 -3.33
CA GLN A 186 1.50 11.27 -2.74
C GLN A 186 0.52 10.75 -3.80
N VAL A 187 -0.08 9.58 -3.54
CA VAL A 187 -1.32 9.18 -4.23
C VAL A 187 -2.46 10.09 -3.78
N SER A 188 -3.27 10.56 -4.72
CA SER A 188 -4.38 11.47 -4.39
C SER A 188 -5.74 10.77 -4.52
N VAL A 189 -6.55 10.83 -3.46
CA VAL A 189 -7.95 10.41 -3.46
C VAL A 189 -8.79 11.64 -3.18
N THR A 190 -9.46 12.16 -4.20
CA THR A 190 -10.19 13.44 -4.12
C THR A 190 -11.63 13.27 -4.52
N SER A 191 -12.53 13.71 -3.65
CA SER A 191 -13.96 13.83 -3.91
C SER A 191 -14.39 15.28 -3.76
N THR A 192 -15.13 15.80 -4.73
CA THR A 192 -15.64 17.18 -4.70
C THR A 192 -17.09 17.27 -5.14
N THR A 193 -17.87 18.08 -4.44
CA THR A 193 -19.27 18.37 -4.78
C THR A 193 -19.57 19.86 -4.72
N THR A 194 -20.41 20.31 -5.64
CA THR A 194 -21.02 21.65 -5.54
C THR A 194 -22.27 21.63 -4.66
N GLU A 195 -23.09 20.60 -4.79
CA GLU A 195 -24.26 20.30 -3.94
C GLU A 195 -24.24 18.80 -3.62
N GLY A 196 -24.78 18.41 -2.46
CA GLY A 196 -24.71 17.04 -1.97
C GLY A 196 -23.38 16.71 -1.28
N THR A 197 -23.26 15.46 -0.84
CA THR A 197 -22.15 15.02 0.02
C THR A 197 -20.89 14.63 -0.75
N SER A 198 -19.71 15.01 -0.23
CA SER A 198 -18.42 14.52 -0.72
C SER A 198 -17.84 13.50 0.25
N PHE A 199 -17.47 12.34 -0.27
CA PHE A 199 -16.83 11.30 0.50
C PHE A 199 -15.54 10.82 -0.16
N ALA A 200 -14.44 10.76 0.59
CA ALA A 200 -13.16 10.26 0.11
C ALA A 200 -12.52 9.30 1.12
N ASP A 201 -12.19 8.09 0.67
CA ASP A 201 -11.58 7.03 1.48
C ASP A 201 -10.24 6.59 0.91
N GLY A 202 -9.23 6.58 1.75
CA GLY A 202 -7.91 6.05 1.45
C GLY A 202 -7.53 4.90 2.37
N THR A 203 -7.19 3.75 1.82
CA THR A 203 -6.60 2.62 2.53
C THR A 203 -5.26 2.26 1.94
N VAL A 204 -4.26 2.08 2.81
CA VAL A 204 -2.94 1.61 2.40
C VAL A 204 -2.46 0.49 3.31
N ASP A 205 -2.06 -0.64 2.73
CA ASP A 205 -1.25 -1.66 3.40
C ASP A 205 0.06 -1.85 2.64
N THR A 206 1.19 -1.69 3.32
CA THR A 206 2.48 -1.69 2.64
C THR A 206 3.61 -2.19 3.50
N ALA A 207 4.49 -2.98 2.90
CA ALA A 207 5.66 -3.49 3.57
C ALA A 207 6.85 -3.62 2.63
N GLY A 208 8.06 -3.35 3.13
CA GLY A 208 9.26 -3.72 2.40
C GLY A 208 9.30 -5.23 2.14
N ILE A 209 9.20 -6.01 3.22
CA ILE A 209 9.04 -7.46 3.17
C ILE A 209 7.89 -7.85 4.11
N LYS A 210 6.88 -8.52 3.55
CA LYS A 210 5.74 -9.09 4.27
C LYS A 210 5.80 -10.61 4.17
N GLY A 211 6.02 -11.28 5.29
CA GLY A 211 5.80 -12.70 5.42
C GLY A 211 4.38 -13.02 5.87
N THR A 212 4.13 -14.31 6.04
CA THR A 212 2.85 -14.82 6.53
C THR A 212 3.09 -15.68 7.74
N HIS A 213 2.15 -15.57 8.65
CA HIS A 213 2.10 -16.40 9.84
C HIS A 213 1.09 -17.53 9.60
N ASP A 214 1.51 -18.77 9.82
CA ASP A 214 0.56 -19.86 10.01
C ASP A 214 0.10 -19.83 11.47
N GLY A 215 -1.07 -19.22 11.70
CA GLY A 215 -1.69 -19.05 13.02
C GLY A 215 -2.01 -20.33 13.80
N THR A 216 -1.54 -21.49 13.34
CA THR A 216 -1.78 -22.79 13.95
C THR A 216 -0.56 -23.40 14.65
N HIS A 217 0.64 -22.90 14.39
CA HIS A 217 1.87 -23.44 14.97
C HIS A 217 2.33 -22.63 16.21
N THR A 218 3.04 -23.30 17.12
CA THR A 218 3.55 -22.73 18.39
C THR A 218 5.05 -22.97 18.58
N ASP A 219 5.76 -23.31 17.51
CA ASP A 219 7.18 -23.65 17.55
C ASP A 219 7.98 -22.36 17.33
N THR A 220 8.94 -22.10 18.22
CA THR A 220 9.83 -20.94 18.15
C THR A 220 11.11 -21.30 17.37
N THR A 221 11.00 -22.24 16.44
CA THR A 221 12.11 -22.61 15.57
C THR A 221 11.98 -21.77 14.30
N PRO A 222 12.98 -20.95 13.94
CA PRO A 222 12.87 -20.11 12.75
C PRO A 222 12.48 -20.90 11.50
N GLY A 223 11.44 -20.45 10.80
CA GLY A 223 10.97 -21.05 9.54
C GLY A 223 9.95 -22.19 9.69
N THR A 224 9.44 -22.47 10.88
CA THR A 224 8.33 -23.44 11.05
C THR A 224 6.96 -22.78 10.98
N ASP A 225 6.85 -21.53 11.43
CA ASP A 225 5.56 -20.87 11.70
C ASP A 225 5.40 -19.53 10.95
N GLN A 226 6.51 -19.02 10.42
CA GLN A 226 6.61 -17.81 9.59
C GLN A 226 7.58 -18.04 8.45
N SER A 227 7.41 -17.28 7.37
CA SER A 227 8.35 -17.24 6.25
C SER A 227 9.77 -16.90 6.75
N LEU A 228 10.77 -17.70 6.36
CA LEU A 228 12.16 -17.52 6.79
C LEU A 228 12.99 -16.76 5.76
N LEU A 229 13.71 -15.76 6.25
CA LEU A 229 14.72 -15.03 5.49
C LEU A 229 16.11 -15.45 5.97
N THR A 230 16.82 -16.23 5.15
CA THR A 230 18.24 -16.56 5.38
C THR A 230 19.12 -15.72 4.45
N ALA A 231 19.59 -14.59 4.97
CA ALA A 231 20.60 -13.77 4.31
C ALA A 231 21.98 -14.28 4.73
N GLY A 232 22.70 -14.87 3.78
CA GLY A 232 24.09 -15.35 3.86
C GLY A 232 24.70 -15.43 5.27
N PRO A 233 24.78 -16.63 5.90
CA PRO A 233 25.27 -16.78 7.28
C PRO A 233 26.66 -16.21 7.56
N LEU A 234 27.48 -16.00 6.53
CA LEU A 234 28.83 -15.44 6.65
C LEU A 234 28.88 -13.91 6.57
N ASP A 235 27.98 -13.28 5.80
CA ASP A 235 27.88 -11.84 5.58
C ASP A 235 26.62 -11.54 4.74
N GLY A 236 25.57 -10.94 5.31
CA GLY A 236 24.31 -10.71 4.62
C GLY A 236 23.31 -9.84 5.39
N ASP A 237 22.79 -8.82 4.73
CA ASP A 237 21.79 -7.90 5.26
C ASP A 237 20.36 -8.31 4.90
N VAL A 238 19.43 -8.01 5.79
CA VAL A 238 17.98 -8.08 5.51
C VAL A 238 17.39 -6.69 5.67
N ILE A 239 16.96 -6.09 4.55
CA ILE A 239 16.49 -4.72 4.51
C ILE A 239 15.07 -4.68 3.96
N GLY A 240 14.12 -4.30 4.81
CA GLY A 240 12.75 -4.01 4.43
C GLY A 240 12.47 -2.52 4.55
N GLN A 241 12.06 -1.89 3.45
CA GLN A 241 11.70 -0.48 3.41
C GLN A 241 10.30 -0.25 2.81
N SER A 242 9.47 0.52 3.50
CA SER A 242 8.22 1.09 2.98
C SER A 242 8.30 2.62 2.98
N ILE A 243 8.00 3.24 1.84
CA ILE A 243 7.90 4.69 1.66
C ILE A 243 6.51 5.01 1.09
N THR A 244 5.67 5.67 1.87
CA THR A 244 4.24 5.72 1.58
C THR A 244 3.70 7.14 1.64
N GLY A 245 2.95 7.53 0.61
CA GLY A 245 2.31 8.83 0.50
C GLY A 245 0.87 8.73 0.06
N MET A 246 -0.08 9.23 0.84
CA MET A 246 -1.49 9.31 0.43
C MET A 246 -2.19 10.55 0.98
N ALA A 247 -2.77 11.34 0.08
CA ALA A 247 -3.60 12.48 0.39
C ALA A 247 -5.06 12.19 0.04
N VAL A 248 -5.93 12.27 1.03
CA VAL A 248 -7.37 12.07 0.92
C VAL A 248 -8.08 13.41 1.15
N LEU A 249 -8.89 13.84 0.18
CA LEU A 249 -9.60 15.12 0.21
C LEU A 249 -11.07 14.91 -0.12
N ALA A 250 -11.95 15.34 0.79
CA ALA A 250 -13.37 15.55 0.52
C ALA A 250 -13.70 17.04 0.61
N ASN A 251 -14.32 17.60 -0.43
CA ASN A 251 -14.66 19.02 -0.47
C ASN A 251 -16.07 19.26 -0.99
N THR A 252 -16.92 19.77 -0.12
CA THR A 252 -18.30 20.14 -0.43
C THR A 252 -18.45 21.64 -0.33
N ILE A 253 -18.94 22.28 -1.40
CA ILE A 253 -19.35 23.68 -1.32
C ILE A 253 -20.70 23.71 -0.60
N GLY A 254 -21.75 23.23 -1.26
CA GLY A 254 -23.09 23.07 -0.68
C GLY A 254 -23.79 24.39 -0.39
N SER A 255 -25.11 24.33 -0.33
CA SER A 255 -25.98 25.43 0.08
C SER A 255 -26.88 25.05 1.26
N SER A 256 -26.90 23.78 1.64
CA SER A 256 -27.71 23.20 2.70
C SER A 256 -26.86 22.58 3.82
N ASN A 257 -27.44 22.48 5.01
CA ASN A 257 -26.78 21.85 6.15
C ASN A 257 -26.67 20.31 6.03
N ALA A 258 -27.15 19.71 4.94
CA ALA A 258 -26.98 18.30 4.62
C ALA A 258 -25.80 18.06 3.65
N ASP A 259 -25.13 19.13 3.20
CA ASP A 259 -24.02 19.05 2.26
C ASP A 259 -22.71 18.82 3.03
N ASP A 260 -22.53 17.60 3.50
CA ASP A 260 -21.40 17.21 4.32
C ASP A 260 -20.16 16.87 3.48
N ALA A 261 -18.99 16.97 4.10
CA ALA A 261 -17.72 16.46 3.58
C ALA A 261 -17.10 15.47 4.57
N SER A 262 -16.73 14.28 4.09
CA SER A 262 -16.11 13.23 4.91
C SER A 262 -14.87 12.66 4.25
N SER A 263 -13.74 12.70 4.95
CA SER A 263 -12.50 12.05 4.54
C SER A 263 -12.05 11.01 5.57
N SER A 264 -11.68 9.82 5.12
CA SER A 264 -11.06 8.78 5.95
C SER A 264 -9.76 8.31 5.34
N MET A 265 -8.72 8.19 6.16
CA MET A 265 -7.45 7.60 5.78
C MET A 265 -7.07 6.54 6.80
N VAL A 266 -6.79 5.32 6.33
CA VAL A 266 -6.30 4.21 7.13
C VAL A 266 -5.03 3.67 6.49
N ALA A 267 -3.94 3.64 7.24
CA ALA A 267 -2.67 3.12 6.76
C ALA A 267 -2.06 2.13 7.75
N ASN A 268 -1.57 1.00 7.24
CA ASN A 268 -0.69 0.09 7.94
C ASN A 268 0.59 -0.07 7.13
N ILE A 269 1.72 0.34 7.68
CA ILE A 269 2.99 0.32 6.97
C ILE A 269 4.08 -0.37 7.79
N ALA A 270 4.94 -1.16 7.14
CA ALA A 270 6.02 -1.86 7.82
C ALA A 270 7.32 -1.86 7.01
N GLY A 271 8.47 -1.90 7.68
CA GLY A 271 9.72 -2.27 7.02
C GLY A 271 9.76 -3.78 6.78
N LEU A 272 9.79 -4.52 7.88
CA LEU A 272 9.76 -5.99 7.95
C LEU A 272 8.54 -6.42 8.76
N GLN A 273 7.73 -7.33 8.21
CA GLN A 273 6.49 -7.79 8.84
C GLN A 273 6.37 -9.31 8.79
N ASN A 274 6.13 -9.94 9.95
CA ASN A 274 5.80 -11.37 10.08
C ASN A 274 6.79 -12.29 9.34
N VAL A 275 8.07 -12.09 9.58
CA VAL A 275 9.15 -12.91 9.03
C VAL A 275 10.08 -13.35 10.15
N ASP A 276 10.56 -14.58 10.04
CA ASP A 276 11.72 -15.03 10.78
C ASP A 276 12.98 -14.65 10.01
N ILE A 277 14.04 -14.32 10.73
CA ILE A 277 15.29 -13.86 10.12
C ILE A 277 16.47 -14.64 10.69
N LEU A 278 17.18 -15.32 9.79
CA LEU A 278 18.48 -15.91 10.03
C LEU A 278 19.52 -15.16 9.20
N GLY A 279 19.89 -13.97 9.66
CA GLY A 279 20.80 -13.07 8.95
C GLY A 279 22.18 -13.06 9.58
N GLY A 280 23.20 -13.48 8.83
CA GLY A 280 24.59 -13.19 9.15
C GLY A 280 25.03 -13.54 10.58
N GLN A 281 25.35 -14.81 10.78
CA GLN A 281 25.83 -15.37 12.05
C GLN A 281 27.32 -15.06 12.30
N VAL A 282 28.00 -14.55 11.28
CA VAL A 282 29.39 -14.08 11.31
C VAL A 282 29.43 -12.73 10.59
N GLY A 283 30.28 -11.79 11.02
CA GLY A 283 30.47 -10.50 10.33
C GLY A 283 29.68 -9.31 10.90
N THR A 284 29.61 -8.21 10.12
CA THR A 284 28.95 -6.94 10.50
C THR A 284 27.64 -6.74 9.73
N ASN A 285 26.71 -7.66 9.96
CA ASN A 285 25.42 -7.70 9.27
C ASN A 285 24.46 -6.62 9.78
N LEU A 286 23.49 -6.25 8.97
CA LEU A 286 22.43 -5.32 9.31
C LEU A 286 21.06 -5.91 8.97
N ILE A 287 20.24 -6.06 10.00
CA ILE A 287 18.80 -6.24 9.84
C ILE A 287 18.16 -4.87 9.99
N LYS A 288 17.52 -4.39 8.92
CA LYS A 288 16.92 -3.07 8.89
C LYS A 288 15.47 -3.11 8.45
N GLY A 289 14.57 -2.72 9.34
CA GLY A 289 13.18 -2.39 9.02
C GLY A 289 12.98 -0.89 9.03
N THR A 290 12.49 -0.31 7.94
CA THR A 290 12.16 1.11 7.87
C THR A 290 10.79 1.31 7.27
N SER A 291 9.91 2.00 8.00
CA SER A 291 8.69 2.57 7.45
C SER A 291 8.73 4.09 7.51
N THR A 292 8.37 4.73 6.41
CA THR A 292 8.26 6.18 6.32
C THR A 292 6.98 6.54 5.59
N GLY A 293 6.17 7.41 6.20
CA GLY A 293 4.84 7.74 5.71
C GLY A 293 4.51 9.22 5.79
N ASP A 294 3.85 9.74 4.77
CA ASP A 294 3.21 11.06 4.77
C ASP A 294 1.75 10.89 4.36
N PHE A 295 0.84 11.24 5.26
CA PHE A 295 -0.59 11.00 5.08
C PHE A 295 -1.39 12.25 5.43
N ASP A 296 -2.23 12.67 4.49
CA ASP A 296 -3.12 13.81 4.66
C ASP A 296 -4.57 13.36 4.55
N SER A 297 -5.41 13.72 5.51
CA SER A 297 -6.87 13.55 5.47
C SER A 297 -7.54 14.90 5.66
N THR A 298 -8.20 15.41 4.63
CA THR A 298 -8.83 16.72 4.61
C THR A 298 -10.31 16.63 4.26
N ALA A 299 -11.16 17.21 5.10
CA ALA A 299 -12.58 17.40 4.83
C ALA A 299 -12.95 18.88 4.95
N ILE A 300 -13.57 19.44 3.90
CA ILE A 300 -14.00 20.84 3.87
C ILE A 300 -15.46 20.89 3.46
N SER A 301 -16.30 21.54 4.25
CA SER A 301 -17.69 21.87 3.90
C SER A 301 -17.96 23.37 4.10
N ILE A 302 -18.81 24.02 3.29
CA ILE A 302 -19.27 25.39 3.63
C ILE A 302 -20.57 25.32 4.42
N ALA A 303 -21.55 24.55 3.95
CA ALA A 303 -22.89 24.57 4.50
C ALA A 303 -23.19 23.45 5.52
N GLY A 304 -22.62 22.26 5.33
CA GLY A 304 -22.81 21.09 6.20
C GLY A 304 -21.64 20.80 7.15
N ASP A 305 -21.63 19.60 7.71
CA ASP A 305 -20.56 19.14 8.59
C ASP A 305 -19.32 18.72 7.79
N SER A 306 -18.15 18.84 8.41
CA SER A 306 -16.88 18.35 7.86
C SER A 306 -16.24 17.37 8.84
N THR A 307 -16.00 16.13 8.42
CA THR A 307 -15.36 15.09 9.26
C THR A 307 -14.13 14.55 8.56
N ALA A 308 -12.96 14.71 9.17
CA ALA A 308 -11.71 14.13 8.70
C ALA A 308 -11.15 13.16 9.74
N VAL A 309 -10.85 11.95 9.32
CA VAL A 309 -10.24 10.91 10.15
C VAL A 309 -8.95 10.41 9.48
N GLY A 310 -7.90 10.25 10.27
CA GLY A 310 -6.64 9.65 9.84
C GLY A 310 -6.11 8.68 10.88
N THR A 311 -6.10 7.38 10.56
CA THR A 311 -5.56 6.30 11.41
C THR A 311 -4.34 5.68 10.74
N VAL A 312 -3.15 5.98 11.25
CA VAL A 312 -1.88 5.51 10.68
C VAL A 312 -1.16 4.64 11.69
N THR A 313 -0.80 3.43 11.25
CA THR A 313 0.05 2.52 12.01
C THR A 313 1.29 2.24 11.19
N GLY A 314 2.47 2.37 11.81
CA GLY A 314 3.76 2.17 11.16
C GLY A 314 4.72 1.42 12.06
N TYR A 315 5.36 0.39 11.51
CA TYR A 315 6.35 -0.43 12.20
C TYR A 315 7.70 -0.41 11.47
N GLY A 316 8.82 -0.35 12.19
CA GLY A 316 10.11 -0.69 11.61
C GLY A 316 10.16 -2.19 11.35
N ILE A 317 10.08 -2.97 12.42
CA ILE A 317 10.01 -4.43 12.42
C ILE A 317 8.82 -4.87 13.27
N PHE A 318 7.97 -5.76 12.76
CA PHE A 318 6.76 -6.20 13.46
C PHE A 318 6.46 -7.68 13.23
N SER A 319 6.00 -8.34 14.29
CA SER A 319 5.35 -9.64 14.23
C SER A 319 4.03 -9.55 14.96
N ALA A 320 2.94 -9.99 14.31
CA ALA A 320 1.63 -10.04 14.93
C ALA A 320 1.56 -11.13 16.01
N THR A 321 0.80 -10.87 17.09
CA THR A 321 0.49 -11.86 18.13
C THR A 321 -0.50 -12.91 17.61
N PRO A 322 -0.52 -14.16 18.15
CA PRO A 322 -0.04 -14.58 19.47
C PRO A 322 1.41 -15.10 19.58
N GLN A 323 2.13 -15.37 18.48
CA GLN A 323 3.53 -15.79 18.53
C GLN A 323 4.50 -14.67 18.12
N THR A 324 5.71 -14.71 18.67
CA THR A 324 6.81 -13.79 18.37
C THR A 324 7.65 -14.36 17.22
N GLY A 325 7.79 -13.64 16.11
CA GLY A 325 8.80 -13.97 15.09
C GLY A 325 10.22 -13.83 15.66
N ASP A 326 11.14 -14.63 15.14
CA ASP A 326 12.50 -14.74 15.66
C ASP A 326 13.52 -14.04 14.76
N ILE A 327 14.43 -13.31 15.39
CA ILE A 327 15.58 -12.70 14.72
C ILE A 327 16.86 -13.24 15.33
N VAL A 328 17.63 -13.96 14.54
CA VAL A 328 18.94 -14.49 14.91
C VAL A 328 20.01 -13.84 14.04
N THR A 329 20.85 -13.00 14.65
CA THR A 329 21.96 -12.32 13.98
C THR A 329 23.15 -12.09 14.92
N SER A 330 24.37 -12.05 14.38
CA SER A 330 25.54 -11.53 15.10
C SER A 330 25.77 -10.03 14.86
N GLY A 331 24.95 -9.42 14.00
CA GLY A 331 25.07 -8.04 13.54
C GLY A 331 24.21 -7.04 14.30
N ASN A 332 23.93 -5.90 13.64
CA ASN A 332 23.10 -4.83 14.17
C ASN A 332 21.65 -4.99 13.73
N ILE A 333 20.72 -4.54 14.58
CA ILE A 333 19.30 -4.40 14.23
C ILE A 333 18.96 -2.90 14.25
N GLN A 334 18.38 -2.40 13.17
CA GLN A 334 17.87 -1.04 13.05
C GLN A 334 16.40 -1.09 12.66
N ALA A 335 15.55 -0.53 13.52
CA ALA A 335 14.13 -0.54 13.33
C ALA A 335 13.61 0.91 13.45
N ILE A 336 13.02 1.42 12.36
CA ILE A 336 12.66 2.82 12.19
C ILE A 336 11.22 2.92 11.69
N SER A 337 10.40 3.72 12.37
CA SER A 337 9.08 4.14 11.90
C SER A 337 8.99 5.66 12.02
N ASN A 338 8.76 6.34 10.88
CA ASN A 338 8.62 7.78 10.82
C ASN A 338 7.36 8.16 10.04
N LEU A 339 6.37 8.71 10.74
CA LEU A 339 5.04 8.93 10.19
C LEU A 339 4.64 10.40 10.37
N LEU A 340 4.16 11.02 9.29
CA LEU A 340 3.42 12.27 9.33
C LEU A 340 1.94 11.94 9.04
N ASN A 341 1.05 12.39 9.92
CA ASN A 341 -0.40 12.22 9.79
C ASN A 341 -1.06 13.57 10.04
N THR A 342 -1.45 14.24 8.95
CA THR A 342 -2.12 15.53 8.99
C THR A 342 -3.61 15.30 8.80
N VAL A 343 -4.42 15.78 9.75
CA VAL A 343 -5.88 15.70 9.65
C VAL A 343 -6.48 17.09 9.79
N VAL A 344 -7.25 17.50 8.78
CA VAL A 344 -7.86 18.84 8.70
C VAL A 344 -9.36 18.69 8.44
N ALA A 345 -10.17 19.27 9.31
CA ALA A 345 -11.58 19.46 9.07
C ALA A 345 -11.90 20.95 9.12
N SER A 346 -12.70 21.45 8.17
CA SER A 346 -13.13 22.84 8.12
C SER A 346 -14.58 22.93 7.70
N SER A 347 -15.40 23.59 8.52
CA SER A 347 -16.76 23.98 8.17
C SER A 347 -17.03 25.45 8.48
N VAL A 348 -17.85 26.11 7.66
CA VAL A 348 -18.30 27.49 7.90
C VAL A 348 -19.59 27.51 8.72
N ALA A 349 -20.57 26.69 8.35
CA ALA A 349 -21.89 26.68 8.99
C ALA A 349 -22.16 25.43 9.84
N GLY A 350 -21.52 24.30 9.54
CA GLY A 350 -21.65 23.05 10.28
C GLY A 350 -20.53 22.79 11.28
N THR A 351 -20.49 21.57 11.78
CA THR A 351 -19.50 21.07 12.73
C THR A 351 -18.24 20.61 12.00
N ALA A 352 -17.07 21.00 12.50
CA ALA A 352 -15.79 20.48 12.01
C ALA A 352 -15.18 19.50 13.02
N THR A 353 -14.97 18.25 12.60
CA THR A 353 -14.39 17.18 13.43
C THR A 353 -13.14 16.61 12.76
N ALA A 354 -11.99 16.74 13.42
CA ALA A 354 -10.73 16.15 12.98
C ALA A 354 -10.25 15.13 14.01
N THR A 355 -9.98 13.90 13.59
CA THR A 355 -9.43 12.83 14.46
C THR A 355 -8.17 12.25 13.84
N ALA A 356 -7.05 12.37 14.55
CA ALA A 356 -5.79 11.76 14.15
C ALA A 356 -5.36 10.70 15.18
N THR A 357 -5.19 9.47 14.71
CA THR A 357 -4.65 8.36 15.49
C THR A 357 -3.36 7.90 14.81
N THR A 358 -2.24 7.93 15.53
CA THR A 358 -0.95 7.50 14.98
C THR A 358 -0.27 6.54 15.95
N THR A 359 0.16 5.40 15.44
CA THR A 359 1.02 4.45 16.15
C THR A 359 2.30 4.27 15.33
N ALA A 360 3.44 4.65 15.89
CA ALA A 360 4.74 4.47 15.28
C ALA A 360 5.63 3.67 16.24
N VAL A 361 6.05 2.47 15.83
CA VAL A 361 6.95 1.62 16.61
C VAL A 361 8.20 1.38 15.77
N GLY A 362 9.34 1.85 16.29
CA GLY A 362 10.66 1.60 15.73
C GLY A 362 10.99 0.14 15.88
#